data_AF-A0A1C5N735-F1
#
_entry.id   AF-A0A1C5N735-F1
#
_cell.length_a   1.000
_cell.length_b   1.000
_cell.length_c   1.000
_cell.angle_alpha   90.00
_cell.angle_beta   90.00
_cell.angle_gamma   90.00
#
_symmetry.space_group_name_H-M   'P 1'
#
loop_
_entity.id
_entity.type
_entity.pdbx_description
1 polymer ?
#
loop_
_entity_poly.entity_id
_entity_poly.type
_entity_poly.pdbx_seq_one_letter_code
_entity_poly.pdbx_strand_id
1 'polypeptide(L)'
;MKTLNPNWNDLKKIAATRVPELLYQTEYSFVGLIDLNHHTISRCRLDAKSGEDFLTSTDSYERICELMKRLHIPPVDYDYFDSHNPLTKVKHALDTHGNYSYTLHHVKNNKEQIVRYNFVYFDKEQQLVLSTIQDISYLAYQDFVTGDLNRIGF
;
A
#
# COMPACT_ATOMS: atom_id res chain seq x y z
N MET A 1 3.99 -23.84 27.58
CA MET A 1 4.80 -23.52 26.38
C MET A 1 5.03 -22.02 26.39
N LYS A 2 6.28 -21.55 26.43
CA LYS A 2 6.59 -20.11 26.34
C LYS A 2 6.37 -19.67 24.89
N THR A 3 5.44 -18.76 24.65
CA THR A 3 5.30 -18.04 23.39
C THR A 3 6.55 -17.17 23.21
N LEU A 4 7.45 -17.60 22.32
CA LEU A 4 8.55 -16.79 21.86
C LEU A 4 7.96 -15.67 21.00
N ASN A 5 7.83 -14.47 21.58
CA ASN A 5 7.62 -13.26 20.81
C ASN A 5 8.85 -13.11 19.89
N PRO A 6 8.68 -13.11 18.55
CA PRO A 6 9.80 -12.82 17.66
C PRO A 6 10.33 -11.42 17.98
N ASN A 7 11.63 -11.34 18.19
CA ASN A 7 12.32 -10.09 18.51
C ASN A 7 12.13 -9.12 17.31
N TRP A 8 11.86 -7.85 17.58
CA TRP A 8 11.80 -6.77 16.59
C TRP A 8 12.98 -6.81 15.57
N ASN A 9 14.14 -7.32 15.97
CA ASN A 9 15.29 -7.53 15.08
C ASN A 9 15.13 -8.65 14.04
N ASP A 10 14.33 -9.68 14.30
CA ASP A 10 14.05 -10.77 13.35
C ASP A 10 13.04 -10.30 12.29
N LEU A 11 12.05 -9.51 12.71
CA LEU A 11 11.16 -8.79 11.80
C LEU A 11 11.90 -7.83 10.86
N LYS A 12 12.90 -7.10 11.38
CA LYS A 12 13.80 -6.29 10.56
C LYS A 12 14.58 -7.12 9.54
N LYS A 13 15.04 -8.34 9.88
CA LYS A 13 15.78 -9.22 8.95
C LYS A 13 14.91 -9.77 7.82
N ILE A 14 13.68 -10.21 8.13
CA ILE A 14 12.75 -10.71 7.11
C ILE A 14 12.34 -9.55 6.21
N ALA A 15 11.98 -8.38 6.79
CA ALA A 15 11.72 -7.15 6.04
C ALA A 15 12.91 -6.81 5.14
N ALA A 16 14.14 -6.92 5.62
CA ALA A 16 15.38 -6.64 4.88
C ALA A 16 15.67 -7.54 3.67
N THR A 17 14.82 -8.52 3.33
CA THR A 17 15.01 -9.32 2.10
C THR A 17 14.00 -8.97 1.01
N ARG A 18 12.70 -8.86 1.34
CA ARG A 18 11.63 -8.55 0.37
C ARG A 18 11.26 -7.07 0.29
N VAL A 19 11.37 -6.34 1.39
CA VAL A 19 11.04 -4.91 1.41
C VAL A 19 12.07 -4.12 0.62
N PRO A 20 13.41 -4.34 0.74
CA PRO A 20 14.40 -3.65 -0.10
C PRO A 20 14.15 -3.77 -1.59
N GLU A 21 13.83 -4.95 -2.13
CA GLU A 21 13.52 -5.10 -3.55
C GLU A 21 12.36 -4.21 -4.00
N LEU A 22 11.31 -4.11 -3.17
CA LEU A 22 10.15 -3.26 -3.44
C LEU A 22 10.42 -1.78 -3.15
N LEU A 23 11.38 -1.46 -2.27
CA LEU A 23 11.83 -0.10 -2.01
C LEU A 23 12.59 0.49 -3.20
N TYR A 24 13.25 -0.32 -4.01
CA TYR A 24 13.93 0.14 -5.23
C TYR A 24 13.02 0.17 -6.46
N GLN A 25 11.82 -0.38 -6.38
CA GLN A 25 10.81 -0.35 -7.44
C GLN A 25 10.20 1.04 -7.56
N THR A 26 10.45 1.73 -8.68
CA THR A 26 10.02 3.12 -8.89
C THR A 26 8.51 3.25 -9.12
N GLU A 27 7.84 2.14 -9.43
CA GLU A 27 6.40 2.07 -9.62
C GLU A 27 5.59 2.31 -8.33
N TYR A 28 6.16 2.01 -7.15
CA TYR A 28 5.47 2.25 -5.89
C TYR A 28 5.74 3.65 -5.35
N SER A 29 4.65 4.37 -5.12
CA SER A 29 4.66 5.67 -4.42
C SER A 29 4.73 5.53 -2.90
N PHE A 30 4.32 4.37 -2.38
CA PHE A 30 4.33 4.03 -0.96
C PHE A 30 4.60 2.53 -0.76
N VAL A 31 5.40 2.23 0.25
CA VAL A 31 5.56 0.88 0.81
C VAL A 31 5.49 1.00 2.33
N GLY A 32 4.63 0.20 2.98
CA GLY A 32 4.48 0.18 4.43
C GLY A 32 4.22 -1.21 4.98
N LEU A 33 4.69 -1.46 6.20
CA LEU A 33 4.48 -2.70 6.92
C LEU A 33 3.46 -2.47 8.05
N ILE A 34 2.30 -3.10 7.93
CA ILE A 34 1.20 -3.03 8.88
C ILE A 34 1.31 -4.19 9.85
N ASP A 35 1.24 -3.89 11.15
CA ASP A 35 1.05 -4.85 12.22
C ASP A 35 -0.43 -4.89 12.60
N LEU A 36 -1.11 -5.98 12.24
CA LEU A 36 -2.55 -6.13 12.52
C LEU A 36 -2.84 -6.35 14.01
N ASN A 37 -1.89 -6.91 14.78
CA ASN A 37 -2.10 -7.16 16.20
C ASN A 37 -2.06 -5.85 17.01
N HIS A 38 -1.18 -4.93 16.60
CA HIS A 38 -0.97 -3.66 17.30
C HIS A 38 -1.64 -2.46 16.62
N HIS A 39 -2.27 -2.64 15.47
CA HIS A 39 -2.91 -1.57 14.69
C HIS A 39 -1.94 -0.44 14.32
N THR A 40 -0.71 -0.83 13.94
CA THR A 40 0.33 0.13 13.58
C THR A 40 0.84 -0.07 12.17
N ILE A 41 1.45 0.97 11.61
CA ILE A 41 2.14 0.92 10.33
C ILE A 41 3.51 1.55 10.45
N SER A 42 4.52 0.83 9.98
CA SER A 42 5.87 1.35 9.79
C SER A 42 6.03 1.70 8.32
N ARG A 43 6.31 2.97 8.03
CA ARG A 43 6.52 3.44 6.66
C ARG A 43 7.91 3.03 6.19
N CYS A 44 7.98 2.37 5.05
CA CYS A 44 9.24 1.91 4.47
C CYS A 44 9.71 2.85 3.34
N ARG A 45 8.78 3.49 2.60
CA ARG A 45 9.07 4.58 1.64
C ARG A 45 7.86 5.50 1.44
N LEU A 46 8.12 6.81 1.35
CA LEU A 46 7.18 7.84 0.90
C LEU A 46 7.93 8.70 -0.14
N ASP A 47 7.69 8.43 -1.43
CA ASP A 47 8.33 9.08 -2.59
C ASP A 47 9.75 8.58 -2.97
N ALA A 48 9.95 8.23 -4.24
CA ALA A 48 11.27 7.87 -4.81
C ALA A 48 12.22 9.07 -4.89
N LYS A 49 11.66 10.29 -4.94
CA LYS A 49 12.40 11.51 -5.28
C LYS A 49 12.98 12.24 -4.08
N SER A 50 12.47 11.96 -2.87
CA SER A 50 12.90 12.62 -1.63
C SER A 50 14.08 11.93 -0.94
N GLY A 51 14.37 10.66 -1.28
CA GLY A 51 15.56 9.94 -0.79
C GLY A 51 15.60 9.66 0.72
N GLU A 52 14.55 9.99 1.49
CA GLU A 52 14.46 9.62 2.90
C GLU A 52 13.76 8.26 3.08
N ASP A 53 14.52 7.19 2.87
CA ASP A 53 14.14 5.85 3.33
C ASP A 53 14.65 5.63 4.74
N PHE A 54 13.76 5.62 5.73
CA PHE A 54 13.98 4.94 7.01
C PHE A 54 12.62 4.47 7.55
N LEU A 55 12.61 3.37 8.32
CA LEU A 55 11.55 3.04 9.27
C LEU A 55 11.43 4.20 10.28
N THR A 56 10.82 5.32 9.88
CA THR A 56 10.99 6.63 10.52
C THR A 56 10.08 6.79 11.73
N SER A 57 9.01 6.00 11.83
CA SER A 57 8.10 5.95 12.98
C SER A 57 7.09 4.84 12.76
N THR A 58 6.78 4.12 13.83
CA THR A 58 5.57 3.30 13.91
C THR A 58 4.44 4.26 14.30
N ASP A 59 3.49 4.47 13.38
CA ASP A 59 2.30 5.29 13.60
C ASP A 59 1.06 4.39 13.75
N SER A 60 -0.03 4.90 14.32
CA SER A 60 -1.34 4.23 14.22
C SER A 60 -1.74 4.13 12.76
N TYR A 61 -2.19 2.94 12.34
CA TYR A 61 -2.65 2.69 10.99
C TYR A 61 -3.84 3.59 10.62
N GLU A 62 -4.79 3.75 11.54
CA GLU A 62 -6.00 4.55 11.36
C GLU A 62 -5.63 6.04 11.17
N ARG A 63 -4.70 6.56 11.97
CA ARG A 63 -4.20 7.94 11.82
C ARG A 63 -3.56 8.16 10.45
N ILE A 64 -2.80 7.19 9.94
CA ILE A 64 -2.21 7.27 8.60
C ILE A 64 -3.29 7.22 7.52
N CYS A 65 -4.30 6.37 7.67
CA CYS A 65 -5.45 6.35 6.74
C CYS A 65 -6.18 7.69 6.71
N GLU A 66 -6.42 8.32 7.85
CA GLU A 66 -7.03 9.65 7.93
C GLU A 66 -6.17 10.74 7.28
N LEU A 67 -4.84 10.67 7.46
CA LEU A 67 -3.92 11.60 6.84
C LEU A 67 -3.89 11.42 5.32
N MET A 68 -3.78 10.18 4.84
CA MET A 68 -3.83 9.84 3.42
C MET A 68 -5.14 10.31 2.78
N LYS A 69 -6.27 10.06 3.44
CA LYS A 69 -7.60 10.51 3.01
C LYS A 69 -7.63 12.02 2.81
N ARG A 70 -7.24 12.80 3.83
CA ARG A 70 -7.28 14.27 3.78
C ARG A 70 -6.30 14.89 2.77
N LEU A 71 -5.13 14.28 2.56
CA LEU A 71 -4.07 14.87 1.73
C LEU A 71 -4.14 14.43 0.26
N HIS A 72 -4.69 13.25 -0.02
CA HIS A 72 -4.53 12.61 -1.32
C HIS A 72 -5.81 12.11 -1.96
N ILE A 73 -6.90 11.96 -1.20
CA ILE A 73 -8.16 11.45 -1.73
C ILE A 73 -9.13 12.62 -1.94
N PRO A 74 -9.86 12.71 -3.06
CA PRO A 74 -10.93 13.67 -3.22
C PRO A 74 -12.09 13.37 -2.25
N PRO A 75 -12.80 14.39 -1.74
CA PRO A 75 -13.92 14.17 -0.82
C PRO A 75 -15.01 13.22 -1.34
N VAL A 76 -15.24 13.17 -2.65
CA VAL A 76 -16.24 12.28 -3.27
C VAL A 76 -15.89 10.80 -3.11
N ASP A 77 -14.61 10.46 -2.92
CA ASP A 77 -14.13 9.08 -2.81
C ASP A 77 -13.86 8.64 -1.35
N TYR A 78 -14.18 9.50 -0.37
CA TYR A 78 -13.92 9.22 1.05
C TYR A 78 -14.61 7.95 1.53
N ASP A 79 -15.90 7.77 1.22
CA ASP A 79 -16.66 6.59 1.65
C ASP A 79 -16.11 5.30 1.02
N TYR A 80 -15.67 5.38 -0.24
CA TYR A 80 -15.04 4.25 -0.90
C TYR A 80 -13.72 3.90 -0.23
N PHE A 81 -12.85 4.89 0.03
CA PHE A 81 -11.61 4.68 0.75
C PHE A 81 -11.84 4.11 2.16
N ASP A 82 -12.76 4.70 2.92
CA ASP A 82 -13.08 4.28 4.30
C ASP A 82 -13.70 2.89 4.36
N SER A 83 -14.44 2.47 3.33
CA SER A 83 -14.99 1.11 3.28
C SER A 83 -13.96 0.04 2.92
N HIS A 84 -12.78 0.39 2.41
CA HIS A 84 -11.76 -0.57 1.95
C HIS A 84 -10.56 -0.74 2.89
N ASN A 85 -10.26 0.25 3.72
CA ASN A 85 -9.09 0.22 4.63
C ASN A 85 -9.31 -0.33 6.05
N PRO A 86 -10.51 -0.67 6.58
CA PRO A 86 -10.60 -1.22 7.92
C PRO A 86 -9.77 -2.50 8.04
N LEU A 87 -8.90 -2.60 9.05
CA LEU A 87 -7.99 -3.75 9.21
C LEU A 87 -8.75 -5.07 9.34
N THR A 88 -9.98 -5.05 9.87
CA THR A 88 -10.88 -6.21 9.90
C THR A 88 -11.24 -6.70 8.50
N LYS A 89 -11.53 -5.80 7.56
CA LYS A 89 -11.80 -6.12 6.16
C LYS A 89 -10.55 -6.59 5.43
N VAL A 90 -9.43 -5.89 5.61
CA VAL A 90 -8.13 -6.28 5.04
C VAL A 90 -7.77 -7.70 5.48
N LYS A 91 -7.81 -7.97 6.79
CA LYS A 91 -7.52 -9.30 7.35
C LYS A 91 -8.45 -10.36 6.79
N HIS A 92 -9.76 -10.11 6.77
CA HIS A 92 -10.74 -11.07 6.25
C HIS A 92 -10.48 -11.41 4.77
N ALA A 93 -10.21 -10.40 3.94
CA ALA A 93 -9.90 -10.60 2.54
C ALA A 93 -8.60 -11.38 2.35
N LEU A 94 -7.55 -11.08 3.12
CA LEU A 94 -6.28 -11.81 3.08
C LEU A 94 -6.42 -13.27 3.55
N ASP A 95 -7.18 -13.52 4.61
CA ASP A 95 -7.42 -14.87 5.10
C ASP A 95 -8.21 -15.73 4.11
N THR A 96 -9.11 -15.09 3.34
CA THR A 96 -10.00 -15.78 2.40
C THR A 96 -9.35 -15.98 1.02
N HIS A 97 -8.63 -14.98 0.51
CA HIS A 97 -8.14 -14.94 -0.88
C HIS A 97 -6.61 -14.92 -1.01
N GLY A 98 -5.88 -14.79 0.10
CA GLY A 98 -4.41 -14.70 0.11
C GLY A 98 -3.83 -13.34 -0.30
N ASN A 99 -4.63 -12.48 -0.94
CA ASN A 99 -4.30 -11.10 -1.29
C ASN A 99 -5.54 -10.21 -1.17
N TYR A 100 -5.33 -8.89 -1.12
CA TYR A 100 -6.41 -7.93 -1.20
C TYR A 100 -5.93 -6.67 -1.91
N SER A 101 -6.67 -6.21 -2.91
CA SER A 101 -6.38 -4.98 -3.62
C SER A 101 -7.65 -4.25 -4.04
N TYR A 102 -7.55 -2.94 -4.17
CA TYR A 102 -8.60 -2.11 -4.74
C TYR A 102 -7.97 -0.92 -5.48
N THR A 103 -8.72 -0.35 -6.42
CA THR A 103 -8.30 0.82 -7.19
C THR A 103 -9.20 2.02 -6.89
N LEU A 104 -8.60 3.20 -6.89
CA LEU A 104 -9.28 4.49 -6.84
C LEU A 104 -8.96 5.25 -8.13
N HIS A 105 -10.00 5.79 -8.74
CA HIS A 105 -9.91 6.64 -9.92
C HIS A 105 -10.17 8.07 -9.46
N HIS A 106 -9.17 8.94 -9.54
CA HIS A 106 -9.36 10.34 -9.18
C HIS A 106 -8.71 11.28 -10.18
N VAL A 107 -9.25 12.48 -10.30
CA VAL A 107 -8.69 13.55 -11.13
C VAL A 107 -7.86 14.46 -10.24
N LYS A 108 -6.53 14.48 -10.47
CA LYS A 108 -5.60 15.37 -9.77
C LYS A 108 -4.94 16.30 -10.78
N ASN A 109 -5.04 17.62 -10.56
CA ASN A 109 -4.47 18.63 -11.47
C ASN A 109 -4.90 18.44 -12.94
N ASN A 110 -6.19 18.16 -13.18
CA ASN A 110 -6.76 17.87 -14.51
C ASN A 110 -6.15 16.65 -15.23
N LYS A 111 -5.52 15.73 -14.49
CA LYS A 111 -5.06 14.45 -15.01
C LYS A 111 -5.81 13.33 -14.30
N GLU A 112 -6.36 12.40 -15.09
CA GLU A 112 -6.86 11.14 -14.53
C GLU A 112 -5.69 10.35 -13.96
N GLN A 113 -5.83 9.97 -12.70
CA GLN A 113 -4.91 9.13 -12.00
C GLN A 113 -5.66 7.89 -11.49
N ILE A 114 -5.11 6.72 -11.76
CA ILE A 114 -5.62 5.45 -11.25
C ILE A 114 -4.60 4.92 -10.25
N VAL A 115 -5.01 4.82 -9.00
CA VAL A 115 -4.14 4.41 -7.89
C VAL A 115 -4.59 3.05 -7.40
N ARG A 116 -3.67 2.08 -7.37
CA ARG A 116 -3.90 0.76 -6.80
C ARG A 116 -3.33 0.69 -5.39
N TYR A 117 -4.17 0.26 -4.47
CA TYR A 117 -3.80 -0.12 -3.11
C TYR A 117 -3.74 -1.64 -3.06
N ASN A 118 -2.64 -2.18 -2.56
CA ASN A 118 -2.44 -3.62 -2.48
C ASN A 118 -1.97 -4.02 -1.08
N PHE A 119 -2.45 -5.17 -0.63
CA PHE A 119 -2.17 -5.77 0.66
C PHE A 119 -1.87 -7.25 0.45
N VAL A 120 -0.77 -7.72 1.05
CA VAL A 120 -0.41 -9.14 1.07
C VAL A 120 0.18 -9.49 2.42
N TYR A 121 -0.03 -10.72 2.89
CA TYR A 121 0.66 -11.17 4.10
C TYR A 121 2.16 -11.16 3.83
N PHE A 122 2.86 -10.38 4.65
CA PHE A 122 4.30 -10.43 4.74
C PHE A 122 4.73 -11.62 5.58
N ASP A 123 4.10 -11.75 6.74
CA ASP A 123 4.21 -12.89 7.66
C ASP A 123 2.82 -13.13 8.25
N LYS A 124 2.19 -14.24 7.87
CA LYS A 124 0.85 -14.58 8.35
C LYS A 124 0.86 -14.98 9.82
N GLU A 125 1.89 -15.66 10.31
CA GLU A 125 1.93 -16.11 11.71
C GLU A 125 2.02 -14.92 12.66
N GLN A 126 2.81 -13.92 12.26
CA GLN A 126 2.99 -12.68 13.03
C GLN A 126 1.91 -11.62 12.72
N GLN A 127 0.97 -11.92 11.82
CA GLN A 127 -0.08 -11.01 11.34
C GLN A 127 0.48 -9.69 10.81
N LEU A 128 1.57 -9.77 10.06
CA LEU A 128 2.17 -8.64 9.37
C LEU A 128 1.75 -8.59 7.91
N VAL A 129 1.34 -7.41 7.47
CA VAL A 129 0.83 -7.16 6.13
C VAL A 129 1.69 -6.12 5.45
N LEU A 130 2.16 -6.45 4.25
CA LEU A 130 2.80 -5.48 3.38
C LEU A 130 1.72 -4.72 2.62
N SER A 131 1.77 -3.39 2.68
CA SER A 131 0.92 -2.49 1.91
C SER A 131 1.75 -1.72 0.89
N THR A 132 1.26 -1.66 -0.35
CA THR A 132 1.85 -0.84 -1.42
C THR A 132 0.81 0.04 -2.09
N ILE A 133 1.23 1.22 -2.55
CA ILE A 133 0.42 2.13 -3.36
C ILE A 133 1.14 2.40 -4.68
N GLN A 134 0.47 2.08 -5.79
CA GLN A 134 1.02 2.18 -7.14
C GLN A 134 0.17 3.11 -8.00
N ASP A 135 0.80 4.03 -8.72
CA ASP A 135 0.14 4.73 -9.83
C ASP A 135 0.13 3.81 -11.05
N ILE A 136 -1.06 3.38 -11.45
CA ILE A 136 -1.27 2.47 -12.58
C ILE A 136 -1.97 3.17 -13.75
N SER A 137 -1.96 4.51 -13.78
CA SER A 137 -2.62 5.29 -14.84
C SER A 137 -2.12 4.91 -16.23
N TYR A 138 -0.84 4.54 -16.35
CA TYR A 138 -0.24 4.06 -17.60
C TYR A 138 -0.97 2.85 -18.20
N LEU A 139 -1.61 2.01 -17.38
CA LEU A 139 -2.40 0.87 -17.86
C LEU A 139 -3.69 1.29 -18.55
N ALA A 140 -4.31 2.40 -18.13
CA ALA A 140 -5.49 2.94 -18.83
C ALA A 140 -5.11 3.63 -20.14
N TYR A 141 -3.86 4.06 -20.27
CA TYR A 141 -3.31 4.60 -21.51
C TYR A 141 -2.62 3.54 -22.36
N GLN A 142 -2.71 2.25 -22.07
CA GLN A 142 -2.17 1.19 -22.94
C GLN A 142 -3.32 0.46 -23.63
N ASP A 143 -3.26 0.39 -24.96
CA ASP A 143 -4.15 -0.46 -25.75
C ASP A 143 -3.77 -1.93 -25.48
N PHE A 144 -4.72 -2.72 -24.98
CA PHE A 144 -4.52 -4.12 -24.62
C PHE A 144 -4.18 -5.00 -25.83
N VAL A 145 -4.45 -4.52 -27.05
CA VAL A 145 -4.23 -5.25 -28.30
C VAL A 145 -2.83 -5.01 -28.89
N THR A 146 -2.26 -3.82 -28.72
CA THR A 146 -1.01 -3.43 -29.38
C THR A 146 0.14 -3.18 -28.42
N GLY A 147 -0.12 -2.94 -27.13
CA GLY A 147 0.88 -2.53 -26.16
C GLY A 147 1.36 -1.08 -26.34
N ASP A 148 0.80 -0.36 -27.32
CA ASP A 148 1.09 1.05 -27.59
C ASP A 148 0.27 1.97 -26.68
N LEU A 149 0.72 3.23 -26.56
CA LEU A 149 -0.03 4.28 -25.87
C LEU A 149 -1.35 4.57 -26.61
N ASN A 150 -2.48 4.47 -25.90
CA ASN A 150 -3.79 4.93 -26.33
C ASN A 150 -3.68 6.37 -26.82
N ARG A 151 -3.84 6.57 -28.14
CA ARG A 151 -4.00 7.89 -28.70
C ARG A 151 -5.35 8.42 -28.22
N ILE A 152 -5.32 9.39 -27.30
CA ILE A 152 -6.51 10.15 -26.93
C ILE A 152 -6.99 10.88 -28.20
N GLY A 153 -8.14 10.47 -28.74
CA GLY A 153 -8.81 11.16 -29.84
C GLY A 153 -9.42 10.20 -30.86
N PHE A 154 -10.68 9.84 -30.63
CA PHE A 154 -11.65 9.59 -31.70
C PHE A 154 -12.76 10.63 -31.58
#